data_AF-A0A0Q6YR29-F1
#
_entry.id   AF-A0A0Q6YR29-F1
#
_cell.length_a   1.000
_cell.length_b   1.000
_cell.length_c   1.000
_cell.angle_alpha   90.00
_cell.angle_beta   90.00
_cell.angle_gamma   90.00
#
_symmetry.space_group_name_H-M   'P 1'
#
loop_
_entity.id
_entity.type
_entity.pdbx_description
1 polymer ?
#
loop_
_entity_poly.entity_id
_entity_poly.type
_entity_poly.pdbx_seq_one_letter_code
_entity_poly.pdbx_strand_id
1 'polypeptide(L)'
;MSVITFEDLVQVARNAQPVITDEECLTCGAEVGQPCAFSCDQRGEAAKDEVAVLVGDLPREEFVRVLRTAMERDMNGDQAPGFFWAWWVVDDEAQARGLGCPVGL
;
A
#
# COMPACT_ATOMS: atom_id res chain seq x y z
N MET A 1 0.66 14.34 18.80
CA MET A 1 0.56 13.15 17.94
C MET A 1 0.90 13.61 16.54
N SER A 2 1.76 12.89 15.81
CA SER A 2 2.07 13.20 14.42
C SER A 2 0.90 12.74 13.55
N VAL A 3 0.47 13.56 12.61
CA VAL A 3 -0.59 13.20 11.65
C VAL A 3 0.02 12.29 10.60
N ILE A 4 -0.51 11.08 10.44
CA ILE A 4 -0.08 10.13 9.42
C ILE A 4 -0.63 10.59 8.05
N THR A 5 0.24 10.61 7.04
CA THR A 5 -0.09 10.92 5.65
C THR A 5 -0.19 9.65 4.80
N PHE A 6 -0.74 9.76 3.58
CA PHE A 6 -0.74 8.62 2.66
C PHE A 6 0.70 8.24 2.23
N GLU A 7 1.59 9.23 2.11
CA GLU A 7 3.01 9.02 1.83
C GLU A 7 3.71 8.20 2.92
N ASP A 8 3.35 8.39 4.19
CA ASP A 8 3.84 7.56 5.29
C ASP A 8 3.39 6.10 5.14
N LEU A 9 2.13 5.87 4.74
CA LEU A 9 1.61 4.51 4.48
C LEU A 9 2.30 3.84 3.28
N VAL A 10 2.55 4.58 2.20
CA VAL A 10 3.36 4.10 1.06
C VAL A 10 4.77 3.74 1.51
N GLN A 11 5.38 4.54 2.39
CA GLN A 11 6.72 4.28 2.91
C GLN A 11 6.75 3.08 3.88
N VAL A 12 5.69 2.84 4.66
CA VAL A 12 5.50 1.63 5.47
C VAL A 12 5.35 0.39 4.58
N ALA A 13 4.41 0.41 3.63
CA ALA A 13 4.21 -0.68 2.67
C ALA A 13 5.46 -1.02 1.83
N ARG A 14 6.34 -0.04 1.63
CA ARG A 14 7.66 -0.21 1.01
C ARG A 14 8.69 -0.80 1.98
N ASN A 15 8.70 -0.36 3.24
CA ASN A 15 9.68 -0.78 4.26
C ASN A 15 9.38 -2.15 4.89
N ALA A 16 8.12 -2.61 4.86
CA ALA A 16 7.71 -3.96 5.23
C ALA A 16 8.36 -5.06 4.34
N GLN A 17 9.13 -4.67 3.32
CA GLN A 17 9.80 -5.55 2.37
C GLN A 17 11.31 -5.57 2.64
N PRO A 18 11.93 -6.73 2.86
CA PRO A 18 13.39 -6.83 2.99
C PRO A 18 14.08 -6.52 1.66
N VAL A 19 15.15 -5.72 1.72
CA VAL A 19 15.96 -5.35 0.55
C VAL A 19 16.84 -6.53 0.12
N ILE A 20 16.60 -7.08 -1.08
CA ILE A 20 17.42 -8.13 -1.70
C ILE A 20 17.65 -7.77 -3.19
N THR A 21 18.83 -8.11 -3.70
CA THR A 21 19.42 -7.57 -4.94
C THR A 21 19.02 -8.32 -6.22
N ASP A 22 19.55 -7.84 -7.35
CA ASP A 22 18.83 -7.72 -8.61
C ASP A 22 18.72 -8.97 -9.49
N GLU A 23 19.14 -10.17 -9.05
CA GLU A 23 19.35 -11.30 -9.98
C GLU A 23 18.20 -12.31 -10.05
N GLU A 24 16.96 -11.94 -9.74
CA GLU A 24 15.90 -12.97 -9.76
C GLU A 24 14.40 -12.69 -9.78
N CYS A 25 13.94 -11.49 -9.42
CA CYS A 25 12.51 -11.30 -9.29
C CYS A 25 11.78 -11.26 -10.65
N LEU A 26 12.24 -11.79 -11.80
CA LEU A 26 11.85 -11.36 -13.17
C LEU A 26 10.34 -11.39 -13.48
N THR A 27 9.57 -12.26 -12.85
CA THR A 27 8.09 -12.24 -12.91
C THR A 27 7.46 -11.10 -12.04
N CYS A 28 8.33 -10.23 -11.54
CA CYS A 28 8.20 -8.99 -10.77
C CYS A 28 9.38 -7.99 -11.05
N GLY A 29 10.30 -8.28 -11.99
CA GLY A 29 11.44 -7.44 -12.42
C GLY A 29 12.89 -7.65 -11.89
N ALA A 30 13.48 -8.85 -11.79
CA ALA A 30 14.95 -9.01 -11.57
C ALA A 30 15.58 -10.33 -12.16
N GLU A 31 16.89 -10.33 -12.40
CA GLU A 31 17.64 -11.02 -13.48
C GLU A 31 17.91 -12.55 -13.32
N VAL A 32 19.15 -13.05 -13.48
CA VAL A 32 19.48 -14.49 -13.66
C VAL A 32 20.53 -15.02 -12.65
N GLY A 33 20.16 -15.38 -11.41
CA GLY A 33 21.11 -16.04 -10.50
C GLY A 33 20.76 -16.39 -9.04
N GLN A 34 19.66 -15.92 -8.42
CA GLN A 34 19.38 -16.15 -6.96
C GLN A 34 18.37 -17.32 -6.67
N PRO A 35 17.68 -17.43 -5.51
CA PRO A 35 16.49 -18.30 -5.27
C PRO A 35 15.11 -17.60 -4.98
N CYS A 36 14.16 -17.69 -5.94
CA CYS A 36 12.89 -16.94 -6.05
C CYS A 36 11.70 -17.90 -6.13
N ALA A 37 10.49 -17.34 -5.97
CA ALA A 37 9.23 -18.03 -5.70
C ALA A 37 9.17 -18.69 -4.31
N PHE A 38 9.00 -17.85 -3.27
CA PHE A 38 8.16 -18.23 -2.11
C PHE A 38 7.58 -17.05 -1.30
N SER A 39 8.13 -15.82 -1.42
CA SER A 39 7.81 -14.73 -0.48
C SER A 39 7.01 -13.55 -1.05
N CYS A 40 6.62 -13.53 -2.32
CA CYS A 40 5.90 -12.38 -2.90
C CYS A 40 4.51 -12.16 -2.27
N ASP A 41 3.72 -13.23 -2.09
CA ASP A 41 2.40 -13.14 -1.48
C ASP A 41 2.50 -12.78 0.01
N GLN A 42 3.41 -13.44 0.74
CA GLN A 42 3.71 -13.14 2.14
C GLN A 42 4.22 -11.70 2.36
N ARG A 43 4.92 -11.12 1.37
CA ARG A 43 5.34 -9.70 1.38
C ARG A 43 4.15 -8.75 1.16
N GLY A 44 3.21 -9.12 0.29
CA GLY A 44 1.96 -8.39 0.10
C GLY A 44 1.11 -8.41 1.36
N GLU A 45 0.98 -9.56 2.01
CA GLU A 45 0.30 -9.73 3.30
C GLU A 45 0.98 -8.91 4.42
N ALA A 46 2.30 -9.00 4.58
CA ALA A 46 3.03 -8.21 5.59
C ALA A 46 2.89 -6.69 5.38
N ALA A 47 3.00 -6.22 4.12
CA ALA A 47 2.77 -4.81 3.79
C ALA A 47 1.32 -4.36 4.03
N LYS A 48 0.34 -5.25 3.81
CA LYS A 48 -1.05 -4.99 4.15
C LYS A 48 -1.26 -4.90 5.66
N ASP A 49 -0.75 -5.85 6.43
CA ASP A 49 -0.93 -5.91 7.88
C ASP A 49 -0.34 -4.66 8.57
N GLU A 50 0.88 -4.24 8.20
CA GLU A 50 1.50 -3.04 8.77
C GLU A 50 0.72 -1.75 8.44
N VAL A 51 0.21 -1.62 7.22
CA VAL A 51 -0.64 -0.46 6.85
C VAL A 51 -2.01 -0.53 7.52
N ALA A 52 -2.61 -1.72 7.64
CA ALA A 52 -3.96 -1.91 8.18
C ALA A 52 -4.06 -1.52 9.65
N VAL A 53 -3.04 -1.84 10.45
CA VAL A 53 -2.94 -1.38 11.85
C VAL A 53 -2.98 0.15 11.92
N LEU A 54 -2.15 0.83 11.11
CA LEU A 54 -2.08 2.30 11.11
C LEU A 54 -3.37 2.94 10.61
N VAL A 55 -3.98 2.39 9.56
CA VAL A 55 -5.19 2.89 8.91
C VAL A 55 -6.44 2.69 9.77
N GLY A 56 -6.58 1.53 10.42
CA GLY A 56 -7.67 1.22 11.33
C GLY A 56 -7.73 2.17 12.53
N ASP A 57 -6.58 2.53 13.09
CA ASP A 57 -6.48 3.45 14.24
C ASP A 57 -6.74 4.93 13.88
N LEU A 58 -6.82 5.32 12.60
CA LEU A 58 -7.03 6.72 12.21
C LEU A 58 -8.42 7.23 12.60
N PRO A 59 -8.53 8.40 13.28
CA PRO A 59 -9.78 9.14 13.40
C PRO A 59 -10.42 9.41 12.04
N ARG A 60 -11.76 9.46 11.98
CA ARG A 60 -12.50 9.61 10.71
C ARG A 60 -12.05 10.79 9.84
N GLU A 61 -11.75 11.93 10.45
CA GLU A 61 -11.27 13.12 9.72
C GLU A 61 -9.86 12.96 9.14
N GLU A 62 -8.99 12.21 9.81
CA GLU A 62 -7.64 11.88 9.33
C GLU A 62 -7.71 10.86 8.20
N PHE A 63 -8.50 9.80 8.40
CA PHE A 63 -8.76 8.80 7.36
C PHE A 63 -9.33 9.42 6.07
N VAL A 64 -10.29 10.35 6.16
CA VAL A 64 -10.84 11.04 4.97
C VAL A 64 -9.78 11.89 4.25
N ARG A 65 -8.81 12.46 4.97
CA ARG A 65 -7.67 13.16 4.35
C ARG A 65 -6.78 12.18 3.59
N VAL A 66 -6.44 11.04 4.19
CA VAL A 66 -5.64 9.97 3.59
C VAL A 66 -6.32 9.39 2.35
N LEU A 67 -7.60 9.02 2.44
CA LEU A 67 -8.40 8.47 1.34
C LEU A 67 -8.40 9.39 0.11
N ARG A 68 -8.62 10.69 0.30
CA ARG A 68 -8.58 11.67 -0.79
C ARG A 68 -7.21 11.72 -1.48
N THR A 69 -6.11 11.79 -0.72
CA THR A 69 -4.76 11.81 -1.31
C THR A 69 -4.45 10.50 -2.05
N ALA A 70 -4.94 9.38 -1.53
CA ALA A 70 -4.80 8.08 -2.17
C ALA A 70 -5.55 8.02 -3.52
N MET A 71 -6.80 8.48 -3.56
CA MET A 71 -7.59 8.63 -4.80
C MET A 71 -6.94 9.59 -5.81
N GLU A 72 -6.45 10.75 -5.35
CA GLU A 72 -5.75 11.72 -6.20
C GLU A 72 -4.50 11.11 -6.86
N ARG A 73 -3.77 10.22 -6.17
CA ARG A 73 -2.60 9.53 -6.73
C ARG A 73 -2.96 8.37 -7.66
N ASP A 74 -4.01 7.62 -7.37
CA ASP A 74 -4.55 6.58 -8.28
C ASP A 74 -5.00 7.19 -9.62
N MET A 75 -5.76 8.29 -9.59
CA MET A 75 -6.18 9.03 -10.78
C MET A 75 -5.01 9.57 -11.62
N ASN A 76 -3.85 9.82 -11.00
CA ASN A 76 -2.63 10.26 -11.68
C ASN A 76 -1.76 9.08 -12.17
N GLY A 77 -2.18 7.83 -11.95
CA GLY A 77 -1.47 6.63 -12.40
C GLY A 77 -0.14 6.37 -11.68
N ASP A 78 -0.07 6.69 -10.38
CA ASP A 78 1.14 6.49 -9.58
C ASP A 78 1.52 5.01 -9.47
N GLN A 79 2.80 4.70 -9.67
CA GLN A 79 3.36 3.35 -9.63
C GLN A 79 4.56 3.26 -8.66
N ALA A 80 4.66 4.18 -7.69
CA ALA A 80 5.68 4.14 -6.66
C ALA A 80 5.68 2.79 -5.90
N PRO A 81 6.85 2.18 -5.63
CA PRO A 81 6.92 0.97 -4.81
C PRO A 81 6.24 1.16 -3.45
N GLY A 82 5.30 0.27 -3.10
CA GLY A 82 4.46 0.38 -1.91
C GLY A 82 3.08 1.03 -2.15
N PHE A 83 2.90 1.78 -3.24
CA PHE A 83 1.63 2.47 -3.54
C PHE A 83 0.43 1.52 -3.59
N PHE A 84 0.53 0.44 -4.38
CA PHE A 84 -0.57 -0.51 -4.59
C PHE A 84 -1.10 -1.11 -3.27
N TRP A 85 -0.21 -1.48 -2.35
CA TRP A 85 -0.59 -2.06 -1.06
C TRP A 85 -1.20 -1.02 -0.13
N ALA A 86 -0.63 0.20 -0.08
CA ALA A 86 -1.17 1.29 0.71
C ALA A 86 -2.55 1.76 0.20
N TRP A 87 -2.73 1.86 -1.12
CA TRP A 87 -4.01 2.17 -1.75
C TRP A 87 -5.07 1.12 -1.41
N TRP A 88 -4.76 -0.16 -1.61
CA TRP A 88 -5.71 -1.24 -1.39
C TRP A 88 -6.20 -1.28 0.07
N VAL A 89 -5.31 -1.15 1.06
CA VAL A 89 -5.73 -1.12 2.47
C VAL A 89 -6.60 0.11 2.79
N VAL A 90 -6.31 1.26 2.19
CA VAL A 90 -7.11 2.48 2.36
C VAL A 90 -8.49 2.33 1.70
N ASP A 91 -8.61 1.65 0.55
CA ASP A 91 -9.90 1.37 -0.08
C ASP A 91 -10.72 0.30 0.68
N ASP A 92 -10.09 -0.80 1.11
CA ASP A 92 -10.72 -1.85 1.94
C ASP A 92 -11.31 -1.22 3.23
N GLU A 93 -10.55 -0.35 3.91
CA GLU A 93 -11.05 0.39 5.09
C GLU A 93 -12.12 1.44 4.73
N ALA A 94 -12.03 2.08 3.56
CA ALA A 94 -13.06 3.02 3.12
C ALA A 94 -14.39 2.30 2.89
N GLN A 95 -14.37 1.12 2.28
CA GLN A 95 -15.54 0.25 2.15
C GLN A 95 -16.07 -0.16 3.53
N ALA A 96 -15.20 -0.61 4.45
CA ALA A 96 -15.59 -1.00 5.81
C ALA A 96 -16.23 0.15 6.62
N ARG A 97 -15.75 1.39 6.43
CA ARG A 97 -16.30 2.61 7.07
C ARG A 97 -17.56 3.16 6.39
N GLY A 98 -18.02 2.56 5.29
CA GLY A 98 -19.12 3.11 4.48
C GLY A 98 -18.77 4.44 3.81
N LEU A 99 -17.48 4.67 3.55
CA LEU A 99 -16.90 5.83 2.86
C LEU A 99 -16.49 5.52 1.41
N GLY A 100 -16.59 4.24 1.00
CA GLY A 100 -16.23 3.78 -0.34
C GLY A 100 -16.91 4.58 -1.45
N CYS A 101 -16.17 4.81 -2.53
CA CYS A 101 -16.60 5.68 -3.62
C CYS A 101 -17.85 5.10 -4.32
N PRO A 102 -18.88 5.92 -4.63
CA PRO A 102 -19.94 5.47 -5.53
C PRO A 102 -19.32 5.27 -6.92
N VAL A 103 -19.30 4.01 -7.38
CA VAL A 103 -18.91 3.69 -8.75
C VAL A 103 -19.93 4.30 -9.72
N GLY A 104 -19.56 5.39 -10.39
CA GLY A 104 -20.36 5.99 -11.46
C GLY A 104 -20.34 7.52 -11.54
N LEU A 105 -19.28 8.07 -12.13
CA LEU A 105 -19.31 9.29 -12.96
C LEU A 105 -18.29 9.14 -14.10
#